data_AF-A0A5C4VVA7-F1
#
_entry.id   AF-A0A5C4VVA7-F1
#
_cell.length_a   1.000
_cell.length_b   1.000
_cell.length_c   1.000
_cell.angle_alpha   90.00
_cell.angle_beta   90.00
_cell.angle_gamma   90.00
#
_symmetry.space_group_name_H-M   'P 1'
#
loop_
_entity.id
_entity.type
_entity.pdbx_description
1 polymer ?
#
loop_
_entity_poly.entity_id
_entity_poly.type
_entity_poly.pdbx_seq_one_letter_code
_entity_poly.pdbx_strand_id
1 'polypeptide(L)' 'MAGVRHVWVRLAFVPVELPGLVLDWRSTERGWEGLVSYVDREGRTVTEWLAATALRPASPIG' A
#
# COMPACT_ATOMS: atom_id res chain seq x y z
N MET A 1 18.62 -1.78 -5.99
CA MET A 1 17.58 -2.83 -6.04
C MET A 1 16.23 -2.13 -6.03
N ALA A 2 15.53 -2.08 -7.17
CA ALA A 2 14.19 -1.52 -7.24
C ALA A 2 13.22 -2.54 -6.62
N GLY A 3 13.06 -2.46 -5.29
CA GLY A 3 12.17 -3.33 -4.53
C GLY A 3 10.74 -3.26 -5.06
N VAL A 4 10.00 -4.34 -4.84
CA VAL A 4 8.60 -4.52 -5.23
C VAL A 4 7.80 -3.25 -4.93
N ARG A 5 7.28 -2.61 -5.99
CA ARG A 5 6.46 -1.40 -5.85
C ARG A 5 4.96 -1.71 -5.76
N HIS A 6 4.53 -2.85 -6.29
CA HIS A 6 3.13 -3.24 -6.28
C HIS A 6 2.76 -3.94 -4.98
N VAL A 7 1.69 -3.47 -4.35
CA VAL A 7 1.18 -3.97 -3.07
C VAL A 7 -0.32 -4.15 -3.14
N TRP A 8 -0.84 -5.05 -2.32
CA TRP A 8 -2.22 -5.09 -1.92
C TRP A 8 -2.40 -4.21 -0.68
N VAL A 9 -3.32 -3.25 -0.78
CA VAL A 9 -3.71 -2.35 0.30
C VAL A 9 -4.90 -2.95 1.05
N ARG A 10 -4.77 -3.08 2.37
CA ARG A 10 -5.79 -3.63 3.27
C ARG A 10 -6.18 -2.59 4.33
N LEU A 11 -7.26 -1.86 4.07
CA LEU A 11 -7.79 -0.86 5.01
C LEU A 11 -8.71 -1.52 6.05
N ALA A 12 -8.70 -1.02 7.28
CA ALA A 12 -9.40 -1.64 8.43
C ALA A 12 -10.91 -1.86 8.24
N PHE A 13 -11.56 -1.09 7.35
CA PHE A 13 -13.00 -1.14 7.09
C PHE A 13 -13.36 -1.53 5.66
N VAL A 14 -12.38 -2.00 4.90
CA VAL A 14 -12.54 -2.38 3.49
C VAL A 14 -12.31 -3.89 3.38
N PRO A 15 -13.38 -4.72 3.32
CA PRO A 15 -13.26 -6.18 3.16
C PRO A 15 -12.64 -6.67 1.84
N VAL A 16 -12.04 -5.81 1.02
CA VAL A 16 -11.34 -6.20 -0.21
C VAL A 16 -9.93 -5.63 -0.20
N GLU A 17 -8.97 -6.39 -0.71
CA GLU A 17 -7.65 -5.87 -1.00
C GLU A 17 -7.73 -4.97 -2.25
N LEU A 18 -7.09 -3.80 -2.18
CA LEU A 18 -7.04 -2.86 -3.30
C LEU A 18 -5.63 -2.88 -3.91
N PRO A 19 -5.50 -2.95 -5.25
CA PRO A 19 -4.19 -2.88 -5.88
C PRO A 19 -3.60 -1.48 -5.68
N GLY A 20 -2.35 -1.41 -5.23
CA GLY A 20 -1.65 -0.17 -4.94
C GLY A 20 -0.21 -0.17 -5.42
N LEU A 21 0.35 1.04 -5.52
CA LEU A 21 1.73 1.30 -5.88
C LEU A 21 2.40 2.12 -4.79
N VAL A 22 3.47 1.57 -4.20
CA VAL A 22 4.34 2.31 -3.28
C VAL A 22 5.22 3.28 -4.07
N LEU A 23 5.15 4.54 -3.68
CA LEU A 23 5.92 5.64 -4.25
C LEU A 23 7.15 5.99 -3.40
N ASP A 24 7.02 5.92 -2.07
CA ASP A 24 8.07 6.27 -1.12
C ASP A 24 7.90 5.53 0.22
N TRP A 25 8.94 5.55 1.06
CA TRP A 25 8.97 4.96 2.39
C TRP A 25 9.46 5.97 3.42
N ARG A 26 8.84 5.98 4.60
CA ARG A 26 9.32 6.74 5.76
C ARG A 26 9.30 5.91 7.04
N SER A 27 10.26 6.18 7.92
CA SER A 27 10.24 5.69 9.30
C SER A 27 9.50 6.70 10.18
N THR A 28 8.63 6.20 11.06
CA THR A 28 7.90 6.97 12.08
C THR A 28 8.15 6.35 13.45
N GLU A 29 7.71 7.02 14.53
CA GLU A 29 7.76 6.47 15.89
C GLU A 29 6.94 5.16 16.04
N ARG A 30 5.96 4.94 15.16
CA ARG A 30 5.08 3.76 15.17
C ARG A 30 5.51 2.67 14.19
N GLY A 31 6.66 2.83 13.53
CA GLY A 31 7.18 1.92 12.53
C GLY A 31 7.23 2.53 11.12
N TRP A 32 7.21 1.68 10.09
CA TRP A 32 7.32 2.11 8.70
C TRP A 32 5.96 2.44 8.08
N GLU A 33 5.95 3.48 7.25
CA GLU A 33 4.82 3.82 6.40
C GLU A 33 5.27 3.94 4.95
N GLY A 34 4.43 3.47 4.03
CA GLY A 34 4.61 3.65 2.59
C GLY A 34 3.66 4.73 2.08
N LEU A 35 4.15 5.63 1.22
CA LEU A 35 3.28 6.51 0.44
C LEU A 35 2.72 5.68 -0.72
N VAL A 36 1.42 5.44 -0.73
CA VAL A 36 0.79 4.52 -1.69
C VAL A 36 -0.27 5.23 -2.49
N SER A 37 -0.19 5.09 -3.81
CA SER A 37 -1.31 5.42 -4.70
C SER A 37 -2.13 4.17 -5.01
N TYR A 38 -3.44 4.26 -4.87
CA TYR A 38 -4.38 3.17 -5.17
C TYR A 38 -5.73 3.74 -5.64
N VAL A 39 -6.59 2.87 -6.15
CA VAL A 39 -7.97 3.24 -6.52
C VAL A 39 -8.91 2.77 -5.42
N ASP A 40 -9.68 3.68 -4.83
CA ASP A 40 -10.69 3.36 -3.83
C ASP A 40 -11.92 2.70 -4.45
N ARG A 41 -12.90 2.34 -3.61
CA ARG A 41 -14.12 1.64 -4.08
C ARG A 41 -15.02 2.50 -4.94
N GLU A 42 -14.92 3.81 -4.77
CA GLU A 42 -15.65 4.80 -5.54
C GLU A 42 -14.96 5.10 -6.88
N GLY A 43 -13.84 4.43 -7.17
CA GLY A 43 -13.08 4.60 -8.40
C GLY A 43 -12.17 5.83 -8.41
N ARG A 44 -11.93 6.44 -7.25
CA ARG A 44 -11.07 7.63 -7.12
C ARG A 44 -9.63 7.21 -6.85
N THR A 45 -8.70 7.94 -7.44
CA THR A 45 -7.27 7.78 -7.11
C THR A 45 -6.98 8.47 -5.79
N VAL A 46 -6.49 7.70 -4.82
CA VAL A 46 -6.07 8.18 -3.51
C VAL A 46 -4.56 8.00 -3.40
N THR A 47 -3.88 8.97 -2.79
CA THR A 47 -2.46 8.87 -2.44
C THR A 47 -2.27 9.28 -0.99
N GLU A 48 -1.86 8.34 -0.15
CA GLU A 48 -1.72 8.57 1.29
C GLU A 48 -0.62 7.71 1.90
N TRP A 49 -0.20 8.08 3.11
CA TRP A 49 0.72 7.27 3.91
C TRP A 49 -0.04 6.17 4.62
N LEU A 50 0.32 4.92 4.34
CA LEU A 50 -0.26 3.75 4.97
C LEU A 50 0.79 3.02 5.79
N ALA A 51 0.39 2.55 6.97
CA ALA A 51 1.23 1.68 7.79
C ALA A 51 1.67 0.45 6.98
N ALA A 52 2.92 0.02 7.13
CA ALA A 52 3.43 -1.15 6.43
C ALA A 52 2.60 -2.42 6.71
N THR A 53 1.93 -2.50 7.86
CA THR A 53 1.01 -3.60 8.21
C THR A 53 -0.28 -3.62 7.39
N ALA A 54 -0.64 -2.51 6.75
CA ALA A 54 -1.75 -2.41 5.80
C ALA A 54 -1.33 -2.75 4.37
N LEU A 55 -0.05 -3.06 4.13
CA LEU A 55 0.52 -3.32 2.81
C LEU A 55 1.02 -4.76 2.73
N ARG A 56 0.59 -5.49 1.69
CA ARG A 56 1.09 -6.82 1.38
C ARG A 56 1.77 -6.79 0.01
N PRO A 57 3.00 -7.30 -0.15
CA PRO A 57 3.62 -7.40 -1.47
C PRO A 57 2.71 -8.15 -2.45
N ALA A 58 2.52 -7.62 -3.66
CA ALA A 58 1.68 -8.25 -4.67
C ALA A 58 2.38 -9.38 -5.43
N SER A 59 3.53 -9.88 -4.93
CA SER A 59 4.47 -10.78 -5.62
C SER A 59 3.83 -11.73 -6.65
N PRO A 60 4.45 -11.90 -7.83
CA PRO A 60 4.45 -13.20 -8.47
C PRO A 60 5.29 -14.13 -7.59
N ILE A 61 4.73 -15.28 -7.26
CA ILE A 61 5.43 -16.44 -6.69
C ILE A 61 6.65 -16.73 -7.57
N GLY A 62 7.84 -16.71 -6.96
CA GLY A 62 9.09 -17.21 -7.54
C GLY A 62 9.71 -18.18 -6.54
#